data_AF-A0A267DRM6-F1
#
_entry.id   AF-A0A267DRM6-F1
#
_cell.length_a   1.000
_cell.length_b   1.000
_cell.length_c   1.000
_cell.angle_alpha   90.00
_cell.angle_beta   90.00
_cell.angle_gamma   90.00
#
_symmetry.space_group_name_H-M   'P 1'
#
loop_
_entity.id
_entity.type
_entity.pdbx_description
1 polymer ?
#
loop_
_entity_poly.entity_id
_entity_poly.type
_entity_poly.pdbx_seq_one_letter_code
_entity_poly.pdbx_strand_id
1 'polypeptide(L)'
;MTTQSGGIQMLLQAEKKAKEKIDEARKNKQRRLKQAKQEAAAEIDTFKKEREREFKEHEARILGSRTDSEKLVQEETRQRLSELETSVGQNKEEAIKRLLELVFDVQPKVHDNFKR
;
A
#
# COMPACT_ATOMS: atom_id res chain seq x y z
N MET A 1 -24.65 -84.94 3.82
CA MET A 1 -24.37 -83.96 4.90
C MET A 1 -23.26 -83.02 4.45
N THR A 2 -23.54 -82.11 3.50
CA THR A 2 -22.52 -81.26 2.86
C THR A 2 -23.04 -79.87 2.46
N THR A 3 -24.29 -79.54 2.75
CA THR A 3 -24.91 -78.25 2.36
C THR A 3 -24.71 -77.14 3.40
N GLN A 4 -24.45 -77.49 4.66
CA GLN A 4 -24.26 -76.52 5.76
C GLN A 4 -22.90 -75.80 5.69
N SER A 5 -21.82 -76.47 5.30
CA SER A 5 -20.47 -75.88 5.27
C SER A 5 -20.27 -74.91 4.10
N GLY A 6 -20.84 -75.20 2.92
CA GLY A 6 -20.71 -74.34 1.74
C GLY A 6 -21.43 -72.99 1.86
N GLY A 7 -22.63 -72.97 2.47
CA GLY A 7 -23.40 -71.74 2.68
C GLY A 7 -22.72 -70.76 3.64
N ILE A 8 -22.16 -71.28 4.74
CA ILE A 8 -21.39 -70.49 5.72
C ILE A 8 -20.17 -69.84 5.05
N GLN A 9 -19.44 -70.58 4.22
CA GLN A 9 -18.26 -70.05 3.53
C GLN A 9 -18.62 -68.94 2.53
N MET A 10 -19.78 -69.02 1.87
CA MET A 10 -20.28 -67.96 0.99
C MET A 10 -20.65 -66.69 1.77
N LEU A 11 -21.28 -66.84 2.95
CA LEU A 11 -21.60 -65.72 3.83
C LEU A 11 -20.33 -65.02 4.35
N LEU A 12 -19.32 -65.80 4.77
CA LEU A 12 -18.02 -65.25 5.21
C LEU A 12 -17.30 -64.49 4.09
N GLN A 13 -17.36 -65.00 2.86
CA GLN A 13 -16.82 -64.28 1.69
C GLN A 13 -17.60 -62.99 1.39
N ALA A 14 -18.92 -63.01 1.51
CA ALA A 14 -19.76 -61.84 1.32
C ALA A 14 -19.48 -60.77 2.39
N GLU A 15 -19.33 -61.19 3.66
CA GLU A 15 -18.95 -60.32 4.77
C GLU A 15 -17.59 -59.65 4.53
N LYS A 16 -16.59 -60.44 4.10
CA LYS A 16 -15.26 -59.91 3.77
C LYS A 16 -15.32 -58.87 2.65
N LYS A 17 -16.03 -59.16 1.56
CA LYS A 17 -16.22 -58.21 0.44
C LYS A 17 -16.97 -56.94 0.87
N ALA A 18 -18.00 -57.06 1.71
CA ALA A 18 -18.73 -55.93 2.23
C ALA A 18 -17.84 -55.04 3.11
N LYS A 19 -17.03 -55.66 3.98
CA LYS A 19 -16.06 -54.97 4.84
C LYS A 19 -15.00 -54.24 4.02
N GLU A 20 -14.41 -54.90 3.03
CA GLU A 20 -13.43 -54.30 2.12
C GLU A 20 -14.02 -53.07 1.40
N LYS A 21 -15.26 -53.18 0.89
CA LYS A 21 -15.95 -52.06 0.23
C LYS A 21 -16.19 -50.87 1.17
N ILE A 22 -16.53 -51.13 2.43
CA ILE A 22 -16.72 -50.07 3.45
C ILE A 22 -15.38 -49.42 3.79
N ASP A 23 -14.31 -50.21 3.97
CA ASP A 23 -12.99 -49.69 4.31
C ASP A 23 -12.39 -48.87 3.15
N GLU A 24 -12.60 -49.29 1.91
CA GLU A 24 -12.22 -48.52 0.73
C GLU A 24 -12.98 -47.18 0.67
N ALA A 25 -14.30 -47.19 0.91
CA ALA A 25 -15.09 -45.97 0.96
C ALA A 25 -14.61 -45.00 2.07
N ARG A 26 -14.26 -45.52 3.25
CA ARG A 26 -13.69 -44.73 4.36
C ARG A 26 -12.34 -44.12 4.01
N LYS A 27 -11.43 -44.91 3.41
CA LYS A 27 -10.12 -44.43 2.94
C LYS A 27 -10.28 -43.35 1.88
N ASN A 28 -11.18 -43.55 0.92
CA ASN A 28 -11.47 -42.56 -0.13
C ASN A 28 -12.03 -41.26 0.47
N LYS A 29 -12.95 -41.33 1.44
CA LYS A 29 -13.45 -40.14 2.14
C LYS A 29 -12.33 -39.39 2.85
N GLN A 30 -11.47 -40.09 3.60
CA GLN A 30 -10.33 -39.48 4.28
C GLN A 30 -9.35 -38.83 3.30
N ARG A 31 -9.05 -39.49 2.17
CA ARG A 31 -8.20 -38.95 1.11
C ARG A 31 -8.77 -37.66 0.53
N ARG A 32 -10.06 -37.65 0.17
CA ARG A 32 -10.72 -36.44 -0.37
C ARG A 32 -10.74 -35.29 0.64
N LEU A 33 -10.95 -35.57 1.92
CA LEU A 33 -10.89 -34.55 2.97
C LEU A 33 -9.48 -33.98 3.14
N LYS A 34 -8.44 -34.83 3.08
CA LYS A 34 -7.05 -34.37 3.15
C LYS A 34 -6.69 -33.54 1.92
N GLN A 35 -7.08 -33.99 0.74
CA GLN A 35 -6.86 -33.28 -0.52
C GLN A 35 -7.52 -31.89 -0.50
N ALA A 36 -8.80 -31.80 -0.13
CA ALA A 36 -9.50 -30.52 -0.03
C ALA A 36 -8.82 -29.53 0.93
N LYS A 37 -8.30 -30.03 2.07
CA LYS A 37 -7.53 -29.19 3.01
C LYS A 37 -6.21 -28.71 2.41
N GLN A 38 -5.51 -29.57 1.66
CA GLN A 38 -4.25 -29.22 1.01
C GLN A 38 -4.45 -28.22 -0.12
N GLU A 39 -5.48 -28.42 -0.94
CA GLU A 39 -5.85 -27.50 -2.03
C GLU A 39 -6.23 -26.13 -1.49
N ALA A 40 -7.11 -26.07 -0.46
CA ALA A 40 -7.46 -24.80 0.19
C ALA A 40 -6.24 -24.10 0.81
N ALA A 41 -5.32 -24.83 1.45
CA ALA A 41 -4.11 -24.25 2.00
C ALA A 41 -3.17 -23.70 0.90
N ALA A 42 -3.06 -24.39 -0.23
CA ALA A 42 -2.29 -23.94 -1.38
C ALA A 42 -2.89 -22.67 -2.00
N GLU A 43 -4.21 -22.61 -2.16
CA GLU A 43 -4.91 -21.44 -2.68
C GLU A 43 -4.77 -20.21 -1.76
N ILE A 44 -4.83 -20.42 -0.45
CA ILE A 44 -4.56 -19.36 0.54
C ILE A 44 -3.12 -18.84 0.41
N ASP A 45 -2.14 -19.74 0.24
CA ASP A 45 -0.74 -19.35 0.10
C ASP A 45 -0.48 -18.57 -1.20
N THR A 46 -1.07 -19.00 -2.32
CA THR A 46 -0.98 -18.27 -3.60
C THR A 46 -1.61 -16.89 -3.49
N PHE A 47 -2.80 -16.79 -2.88
CA PHE A 47 -3.47 -15.51 -2.68
C PHE A 47 -2.66 -14.58 -1.77
N LYS A 48 -2.08 -15.09 -0.68
CA LYS A 48 -1.21 -14.30 0.20
C LYS A 48 0.01 -13.75 -0.55
N LYS A 49 0.68 -14.58 -1.34
CA LYS A 49 1.84 -14.18 -2.16
C LYS A 49 1.46 -13.10 -3.18
N GLU A 50 0.31 -13.24 -3.83
CA GLU A 50 -0.17 -12.24 -4.78
C GLU A 50 -0.47 -10.90 -4.09
N ARG A 51 -1.18 -10.94 -2.96
CA ARG A 51 -1.47 -9.73 -2.16
C ARG A 51 -0.20 -9.07 -1.63
N GLU A 52 0.77 -9.84 -1.17
CA GLU A 52 2.05 -9.31 -0.70
C GLU A 52 2.86 -8.68 -1.85
N ARG A 53 2.84 -9.29 -3.03
CA ARG A 53 3.46 -8.70 -4.24
C ARG A 53 2.80 -7.37 -4.59
N GLU A 54 1.47 -7.33 -4.69
CA GLU A 54 0.73 -6.10 -4.96
C GLU A 54 1.01 -5.02 -3.91
N PHE A 55 1.08 -5.41 -2.63
CA PHE A 55 1.40 -4.48 -1.55
C PHE A 55 2.80 -3.89 -1.72
N LYS A 56 3.82 -4.72 -2.00
CA LYS A 56 5.19 -4.25 -2.21
C LYS A 56 5.33 -3.37 -3.46
N GLU A 57 4.64 -3.71 -4.55
CA GLU A 57 4.58 -2.87 -5.75
C GLU A 57 3.95 -1.50 -5.45
N HIS A 58 2.86 -1.50 -4.68
CA HIS A 58 2.19 -0.28 -4.26
C HIS A 58 3.07 0.57 -3.33
N GLU A 59 3.74 -0.05 -2.38
CA GLU A 59 4.70 0.58 -1.47
C GLU A 59 5.85 1.21 -2.26
N ALA A 60 6.48 0.47 -3.18
CA ALA A 60 7.55 0.97 -4.02
C ALA A 60 7.09 2.16 -4.88
N ARG A 61 5.88 2.10 -5.44
CA ARG A 61 5.29 3.20 -6.22
C ARG A 61 5.07 4.46 -5.38
N ILE A 62 4.54 4.32 -4.16
CA ILE A 62 4.35 5.46 -3.26
C ILE A 62 5.69 6.05 -2.85
N LEU A 63 6.65 5.19 -2.48
CA LEU A 63 7.98 5.64 -2.04
C LEU A 63 8.70 6.39 -3.16
N GLY A 64 8.65 5.87 -4.39
CA GLY A 64 9.19 6.53 -5.57
C GLY A 64 8.49 7.86 -5.87
N SER A 65 7.16 7.88 -5.86
CA SER A 65 6.36 9.10 -6.10
C SER A 65 6.63 10.20 -5.06
N ARG A 66 6.89 9.84 -3.80
CA ARG A 66 7.27 10.80 -2.76
C ARG A 66 8.60 11.46 -3.09
N THR A 67 9.62 10.68 -3.47
CA THR A 67 10.92 11.24 -3.83
C THR A 67 10.87 12.12 -5.07
N ASP A 68 10.02 11.78 -6.05
CA ASP A 68 9.84 12.60 -7.25
C ASP A 68 9.10 13.90 -6.93
N SER A 69 8.09 13.85 -6.05
CA SER A 69 7.38 15.04 -5.57
C SER A 69 8.31 15.96 -4.78
N GLU A 70 9.16 15.41 -3.91
CA GLU A 70 10.15 16.19 -3.15
C GLU A 70 11.15 16.89 -4.09
N LYS A 71 11.63 16.21 -5.14
CA LYS A 71 12.51 16.82 -6.15
C LYS A 71 11.82 17.94 -6.92
N LEU A 72 10.60 17.73 -7.39
CA LEU A 72 9.82 18.74 -8.11
C LEU A 72 9.62 20.01 -7.25
N VAL A 73 9.23 19.83 -5.99
CA VAL A 73 9.06 20.95 -5.05
C VAL A 73 10.38 21.68 -4.80
N GLN A 74 11.50 20.95 -4.66
CA GLN A 74 12.82 21.57 -4.49
C GLN A 74 13.26 22.37 -5.73
N GLU A 75 13.05 21.84 -6.93
CA GLU A 75 13.36 22.54 -8.19
C GLU A 75 12.52 23.81 -8.35
N GLU A 76 11.20 23.71 -8.14
CA GLU A 76 10.31 24.87 -8.18
C GLU A 76 10.69 25.92 -7.13
N THR A 77 11.02 25.48 -5.91
CA THR A 77 11.47 26.39 -4.83
C THR A 77 12.76 27.10 -5.22
N ARG A 78 13.73 26.40 -5.82
CA ARG A 78 14.98 27.02 -6.31
C ARG A 78 14.73 28.03 -7.42
N GLN A 79 13.83 27.73 -8.36
CA GLN A 79 13.45 28.66 -9.41
C GLN A 79 12.82 29.92 -8.81
N ARG A 80 11.83 29.78 -7.92
CA ARG A 80 11.18 30.91 -7.24
C ARG A 80 12.16 31.75 -6.42
N LEU A 81 13.13 31.11 -5.74
CA LEU A 81 14.18 31.83 -5.01
C LEU A 81 15.07 32.64 -5.96
N SER A 82 15.46 32.08 -7.10
CA SER A 82 16.27 32.79 -8.10
C SER A 82 15.52 33.97 -8.74
N GLU A 83 14.23 33.80 -9.03
CA GLU A 83 13.35 34.88 -9.49
C GLU A 83 13.24 35.99 -8.44
N LEU A 84 13.06 35.62 -7.16
CA LEU A 84 12.99 36.56 -6.05
C LEU A 84 14.31 37.33 -5.89
N GLU A 85 15.45 36.66 -5.93
CA GLU A 85 16.77 37.29 -5.86
C GLU A 85 16.99 38.29 -7.00
N THR A 86 16.56 37.93 -8.21
CA THR A 86 16.66 38.80 -9.38
C THR A 86 15.77 40.03 -9.22
N SER A 87 14.51 39.83 -8.80
CA SER A 87 13.56 40.92 -8.55
C SER A 87 14.04 41.85 -7.44
N VAL A 88 14.57 41.31 -6.34
CA VAL A 88 15.17 42.11 -5.27
C VAL A 88 16.38 42.87 -5.80
N GLY A 89 17.27 42.23 -6.55
CA GLY A 89 18.44 42.87 -7.14
C GLY A 89 18.08 44.07 -8.02
N GLN A 90 17.04 43.93 -8.85
CA GLN A 90 16.56 44.99 -9.74
C GLN A 90 15.92 46.17 -8.97
N ASN A 91 15.09 45.86 -7.97
CA ASN A 91 14.28 46.89 -7.29
C ASN A 91 14.95 47.49 -6.05
N LYS A 92 16.05 46.90 -5.56
CA LYS A 92 16.72 47.31 -4.32
C LYS A 92 17.18 48.76 -4.35
N GLU A 93 17.84 49.19 -5.43
CA GLU A 93 18.37 50.55 -5.51
C GLU A 93 17.25 51.59 -5.55
N GLU A 94 16.19 51.33 -6.31
CA GLU A 94 15.02 52.22 -6.38
C GLU A 94 14.30 52.31 -5.03
N ALA A 95 14.12 51.18 -4.34
CA ALA A 95 13.52 51.15 -3.00
C ALA A 95 14.36 51.93 -1.98
N ILE A 96 15.69 51.77 -1.99
CA ILE A 96 16.60 52.51 -1.11
C ILE A 96 16.51 54.01 -1.41
N LYS A 97 16.56 54.40 -2.68
CA LYS A 97 16.48 55.81 -3.09
C LYS A 97 15.16 56.43 -2.62
N ARG A 98 14.04 55.75 -2.82
CA ARG A 98 12.72 56.22 -2.37
C ARG A 98 12.65 56.37 -0.85
N LEU A 99 13.24 55.44 -0.10
CA LEU A 99 13.29 55.51 1.35
C LEU A 99 14.12 56.71 1.82
N LEU A 100 15.30 56.92 1.22
CA LEU A 100 16.17 58.06 1.56
C LEU A 100 15.50 59.40 1.24
N GLU A 101 14.85 59.53 0.08
CA GLU A 101 14.09 60.74 -0.28
C GLU A 101 13.04 61.09 0.77
N LEU A 102 12.27 60.11 1.25
CA LEU A 102 11.25 60.31 2.28
C LEU A 102 11.85 60.65 3.65
N VAL A 103 13.00 60.07 4.00
CA VAL A 103 13.65 60.32 5.29
C VAL A 103 14.30 61.71 5.32
N PHE A 104 14.83 62.18 4.20
CA PHE A 104 15.45 63.51 4.10
C PHE A 104 14.44 64.64 3.83
N ASP A 105 13.22 64.35 3.38
CA ASP A 105 12.13 65.33 3.24
C ASP A 105 11.48 65.66 4.60
N VAL A 106 12.19 66.44 5.41
CA VAL A 106 11.66 66.93 6.69
C VAL A 106 10.68 68.08 6.41
N GLN A 107 9.39 67.81 6.58
CA GLN A 107 8.33 68.82 6.53
C GLN A 107 7.90 69.24 7.94
N PRO A 108 8.54 70.25 8.54
CA PRO A 108 8.14 70.75 9.85
C PRO A 108 6.73 71.36 9.75
N LYS A 109 5.77 70.69 10.38
CA LYS A 109 4.41 71.20 10.54
C LYS A 109 4.19 71.57 12.00
N VAL A 110 3.55 72.70 12.21
CA VAL A 110 3.06 73.10 13.52
C VAL A 110 1.94 72.14 13.91
N HIS A 111 1.94 71.68 15.15
CA HIS A 111 0.90 70.79 15.65
C HIS A 111 -0.49 71.42 15.46
N ASP A 112 -1.47 70.65 15.00
CA ASP A 112 -2.79 71.15 14.57
C ASP A 112 -3.52 72.00 15.63
N ASN A 113 -3.21 71.78 16.91
CA ASN A 113 -3.78 72.49 18.06
C ASN A 113 -3.01 73.74 18.52
N PHE A 114 -1.99 74.19 17.78
CA PHE A 114 -1.23 75.37 18.18
C PHE A 114 -2.10 76.63 18.07
N LYS A 115 -2.45 77.22 19.22
CA LYS A 115 -3.08 78.54 19.32
C LYS A 115 -2.01 79.57 19.68
N ARG A 116 -1.95 80.62 18.87
CA ARG A 116 -0.98 81.72 18.95
C ARG A 116 -1.21 82.60 20.18
#